data_AF-U5EG89-F1
#
_entry.id   AF-U5EG89-F1
#
_cell.length_a   1.000
_cell.length_b   1.000
_cell.length_c   1.000
_cell.angle_alpha   90.00
_cell.angle_beta   90.00
_cell.angle_gamma   90.00
#
_symmetry.space_group_name_H-M   'P 1'
#
loop_
_entity.id
_entity.type
_entity.pdbx_description
1 polymer ?
#
loop_
_entity_poly.entity_id
_entity_poly.type
_entity_poly.pdbx_seq_one_letter_code
_entity_poly.pdbx_strand_id
1 'polypeptide(L)'
;MSIGKLVSFDGSRGFGFIRPDDGGPDVFVHVNDIGLDEDELRQGRLFEFDVTEGDRGPKAVNLTAVGGHSAPAPKSRKDRNGGGERLSSEELRRQVTELLLEASPALTAAEIVTIRDRFAHFADEHGWLDS
;
A
#
# COMPACT_ATOMS: atom_id res chain seq x y z
N MET A 1 -16.74 -9.16 13.23
CA MET A 1 -15.47 -8.43 13.07
C MET A 1 -14.42 -9.37 12.52
N SER A 2 -13.90 -9.04 11.35
CA SER A 2 -12.92 -9.79 10.58
C SER A 2 -11.79 -8.85 10.20
N ILE A 3 -10.57 -9.37 10.11
CA ILE A 3 -9.39 -8.63 9.66
C ILE A 3 -9.00 -9.14 8.27
N GLY A 4 -8.60 -8.24 7.39
CA GLY A 4 -8.22 -8.59 6.04
C GLY A 4 -7.36 -7.53 5.38
N LYS A 5 -6.69 -7.97 4.30
CA LYS A 5 -5.79 -7.14 3.51
C LYS A 5 -6.53 -6.60 2.30
N LEU A 6 -6.48 -5.29 2.08
CA LEU A 6 -7.05 -4.68 0.89
C LEU A 6 -6.23 -5.11 -0.34
N VAL A 7 -6.81 -5.91 -1.23
CA VAL A 7 -6.08 -6.45 -2.40
C VAL A 7 -6.15 -5.49 -3.57
N SER A 8 -7.32 -4.90 -3.78
CA SER A 8 -7.54 -3.95 -4.87
C SER A 8 -8.51 -2.88 -4.41
N PHE A 9 -8.18 -1.63 -4.73
CA PHE A 9 -9.07 -0.50 -4.52
C PHE A 9 -8.90 0.48 -5.66
N ASP A 10 -10.02 0.94 -6.19
CA ASP A 10 -10.13 1.84 -7.31
C ASP A 10 -10.77 3.14 -6.82
N GLY A 11 -9.94 4.13 -6.46
CA GLY A 11 -10.42 5.42 -5.94
C GLY A 11 -11.32 6.14 -6.94
N SER A 12 -11.01 6.07 -8.23
CA SER A 12 -11.81 6.65 -9.31
C SER A 12 -13.23 6.08 -9.37
N ARG A 13 -13.41 4.79 -9.05
CA ARG A 13 -14.72 4.13 -9.01
C ARG A 13 -15.32 3.99 -7.61
N GLY A 14 -14.56 4.28 -6.55
CA GLY A 14 -15.00 4.25 -5.16
C GLY A 14 -15.23 2.84 -4.57
N PHE A 15 -14.65 1.79 -5.16
CA PHE A 15 -14.84 0.41 -4.68
C PHE A 15 -13.57 -0.44 -4.74
N GLY A 16 -13.58 -1.54 -3.98
CA GLY A 16 -12.46 -2.48 -3.91
C GLY A 16 -12.83 -3.85 -3.35
N PHE A 17 -11.79 -4.64 -3.07
CA PHE A 17 -11.89 -5.99 -2.54
C PHE A 17 -10.88 -6.19 -1.41
N ILE A 18 -11.37 -6.72 -0.30
CA ILE A 18 -10.57 -7.08 0.87
C ILE A 18 -10.55 -8.58 0.98
N ARG A 19 -9.34 -9.13 1.10
CA ARG A 19 -9.15 -10.55 1.34
C ARG A 19 -9.04 -10.79 2.84
N PRO A 20 -10.00 -11.46 3.48
CA PRO A 20 -9.93 -11.78 4.90
C PRO A 20 -8.74 -12.71 5.19
N ASP A 21 -8.08 -12.49 6.33
CA ASP A 21 -6.95 -13.31 6.77
C ASP A 21 -7.39 -14.74 7.15
N ASP A 22 -8.66 -14.90 7.50
CA ASP A 22 -9.33 -16.18 7.76
C ASP A 22 -9.35 -17.12 6.52
N GLY A 23 -8.89 -16.64 5.36
CA GLY A 23 -8.82 -17.42 4.11
C GLY A 23 -10.16 -17.54 3.39
N GLY A 24 -11.17 -16.77 3.83
CA GLY A 24 -12.48 -16.69 3.21
C GLY A 24 -12.49 -16.01 1.83
N PRO A 25 -13.66 -15.96 1.17
CA PRO A 25 -13.82 -15.30 -0.12
C PRO A 25 -13.55 -13.79 -0.02
N ASP A 26 -13.16 -13.18 -1.15
CA ASP A 26 -12.93 -11.75 -1.23
C ASP A 26 -14.22 -10.98 -0.90
N VAL A 27 -14.10 -10.02 0.02
CA VAL A 27 -15.21 -9.22 0.53
C VAL A 27 -15.24 -7.89 -0.21
N PHE A 28 -16.40 -7.54 -0.74
CA PHE A 28 -16.59 -6.29 -1.48
C PHE A 28 -16.57 -5.09 -0.53
N VAL A 29 -15.87 -4.02 -0.89
CA VAL A 29 -15.82 -2.77 -0.12
C VAL A 29 -16.18 -1.57 -0.99
N HIS A 30 -16.95 -0.64 -0.43
CA HIS A 30 -17.34 0.60 -1.09
C HIS A 30 -17.06 1.79 -0.17
N VAL A 31 -16.51 2.88 -0.71
CA VAL A 31 -16.09 4.07 0.07
C VAL A 31 -17.25 4.67 0.91
N ASN A 32 -18.48 4.61 0.38
CA ASN A 32 -19.67 5.07 1.12
C ASN A 32 -20.06 4.21 2.35
N ASP A 33 -19.71 2.92 2.39
CA ASP A 33 -20.12 2.00 3.47
C ASP A 33 -19.12 1.97 4.64
N ILE A 34 -17.93 2.54 4.44
CA ILE A 34 -16.81 2.44 5.38
C ILE A 34 -16.53 3.73 6.16
N GLY A 35 -16.98 4.89 5.66
CA GLY A 35 -16.77 6.18 6.32
C GLY A 35 -15.30 6.64 6.39
N LEU A 36 -14.42 6.04 5.60
CA LEU A 36 -13.01 6.43 5.46
C LEU A 36 -12.80 7.15 4.12
N ASP A 37 -11.83 8.07 4.11
CA ASP A 37 -11.36 8.68 2.88
C ASP A 37 -10.67 7.65 1.97
N GLU A 38 -10.79 7.85 0.66
CA GLU A 38 -10.13 7.03 -0.37
C GLU A 38 -8.60 7.00 -0.23
N ASP A 39 -7.98 8.04 0.34
CA ASP A 39 -6.55 8.12 0.60
C ASP A 39 -6.07 7.12 1.67
N GLU A 40 -6.94 6.77 2.62
CA GLU A 40 -6.66 5.82 3.69
C GLU A 40 -6.71 4.37 3.20
N LEU A 41 -7.42 4.12 2.08
CA LEU A 41 -7.63 2.81 1.45
C LEU A 41 -6.46 2.38 0.57
N ARG A 42 -5.30 2.22 1.21
CA ARG A 42 -4.07 1.79 0.53
C ARG A 42 -4.07 0.28 0.33
N GLN A 43 -3.86 -0.15 -0.92
CA GLN A 43 -3.68 -1.56 -1.25
C GLN A 43 -2.54 -2.15 -0.41
N GLY A 44 -2.77 -3.34 0.11
CA GLY A 44 -1.85 -4.07 0.97
C GLY A 44 -1.92 -3.71 2.46
N ARG A 45 -2.70 -2.71 2.85
CA ARG A 45 -2.93 -2.38 4.27
C ARG A 45 -3.96 -3.35 4.89
N LEU A 46 -3.83 -3.58 6.19
CA LEU A 46 -4.77 -4.37 6.97
C LEU A 46 -5.89 -3.48 7.51
N PHE A 47 -7.11 -3.97 7.37
CA PHE A 47 -8.31 -3.33 7.90
C PHE A 47 -9.13 -4.34 8.69
N GLU A 48 -9.74 -3.87 9.76
CA GLU A 48 -10.76 -4.56 10.53
C GLU A 48 -12.10 -4.05 10.01
N PHE A 49 -13.00 -4.98 9.74
CA PHE A 49 -14.30 -4.69 9.17
C PHE A 49 -15.31 -5.70 9.67
N ASP A 50 -16.58 -5.36 9.52
CA ASP A 50 -17.65 -6.31 9.72
C ASP A 50 -18.15 -6.80 8.36
N VAL A 51 -18.31 -8.12 8.22
CA VAL A 51 -18.87 -8.73 7.01
C VAL A 51 -20.37 -8.81 7.16
N THR A 52 -21.10 -8.22 6.22
CA THR A 52 -22.55 -8.31 6.16
C THR A 52 -22.99 -8.78 4.78
N GLU A 53 -24.15 -9.41 4.67
CA GLU A 53 -24.71 -9.81 3.37
C GLU A 53 -25.33 -8.59 2.68
N GLY A 54 -24.81 -8.26 1.51
CA GLY A 54 -25.35 -7.25 0.62
C GLY A 54 -25.98 -7.85 -0.63
N ASP A 55 -26.55 -6.97 -1.45
CA ASP A 55 -27.23 -7.32 -2.72
C ASP A 55 -26.30 -8.04 -3.73
N ARG A 56 -24.98 -7.86 -3.59
CA ARG A 56 -23.94 -8.47 -4.43
C ARG A 56 -23.08 -9.51 -3.71
N GLY A 57 -23.55 -10.02 -2.58
CA GLY A 57 -22.81 -10.96 -1.74
C GLY A 57 -22.13 -10.28 -0.53
N PRO A 58 -21.08 -10.89 0.04
CA PRO A 58 -20.47 -10.40 1.27
C PRO A 58 -19.84 -9.03 1.05
N LYS A 59 -20.30 -8.05 1.83
CA LYS A 59 -19.77 -6.67 1.85
C LYS A 59 -19.14 -6.34 3.19
N ALA A 60 -18.08 -5.53 3.15
CA ALA A 60 -17.41 -5.01 4.33
C ALA A 60 -18.03 -3.67 4.75
N VAL A 61 -18.33 -3.52 6.03
CA VAL A 61 -18.84 -2.28 6.65
C VAL A 61 -17.98 -1.92 7.87
N ASN A 62 -18.03 -0.66 8.30
CA ASN A 62 -17.28 -0.16 9.46
C ASN A 62 -15.77 -0.47 9.38
N LEU A 63 -15.15 -0.15 8.24
CA LEU A 63 -13.73 -0.39 8.05
C LEU A 63 -12.90 0.50 8.98
N THR A 64 -11.92 -0.10 9.65
CA THR A 64 -10.98 0.57 10.53
C THR A 64 -9.57 0.07 10.22
N ALA A 65 -8.62 0.96 10.01
CA ALA A 65 -7.23 0.56 9.75
C ALA A 65 -6.63 -0.13 10.99
N VAL A 66 -6.17 -1.37 10.84
CA VAL A 66 -5.53 -2.12 11.93
C VAL A 66 -4.03 -1.94 11.80
N GLY A 67 -3.44 -1.31 12.81
CA GLY A 67 -2.04 -0.90 12.77
C GLY A 67 -1.91 0.61 12.69
N GLY A 68 -2.31 1.27 13.78
CA GLY A 68 -1.78 2.58 14.10
C GLY A 68 -0.26 2.45 14.26
N HIS A 69 0.49 3.23 13.49
CA HIS A 69 1.84 3.69 13.79
C HIS A 69 2.63 2.87 14.84
N SER A 70 3.40 1.86 14.40
CA SER A 70 4.80 1.59 14.80
C SER A 70 5.16 0.11 14.80
N ALA A 71 6.21 -0.24 14.06
CA ALA A 71 7.34 -1.03 14.56
C ALA A 71 8.60 -0.63 13.77
N PRO A 72 9.79 -0.69 14.37
CA PRO A 72 10.65 0.48 14.52
C PRO A 72 11.76 0.61 13.48
N ALA A 73 12.16 1.85 13.22
CA ALA A 73 13.42 2.17 12.56
C ALA A 73 14.62 1.54 13.31
N PRO A 74 15.55 0.84 12.64
CA PRO A 74 16.87 0.65 13.18
C PRO A 74 17.55 2.01 13.30
N LYS A 75 18.06 2.27 14.50
CA LYS A 75 18.68 3.51 14.93
C LYS A 75 19.99 3.69 14.16
N SER A 76 19.98 4.42 13.05
CA SER A 76 21.19 5.11 12.60
C SER A 76 21.08 6.57 13.05
N ARG A 77 21.70 6.84 14.19
CA ARG A 77 21.97 8.20 14.65
C ARG A 77 22.81 8.90 13.58
N LYS A 78 22.53 10.19 13.38
CA LYS A 78 23.35 11.27 12.75
C LYS A 78 22.73 11.72 11.42
N ASP A 79 22.24 12.95 11.21
CA ASP A 79 22.43 14.26 11.83
C ASP A 79 21.13 15.09 11.79
N ARG A 80 21.17 16.24 12.46
CA ARG A 80 20.06 17.10 12.88
C ARG A 80 19.81 18.21 11.85
N ASN A 81 18.74 18.14 11.06
CA ASN A 81 18.01 19.31 10.54
C ASN A 81 16.61 18.90 10.04
N GLY A 82 15.57 19.70 10.33
CA GLY A 82 14.16 19.30 10.17
C GLY A 82 13.58 19.47 8.76
N GLY A 83 12.51 18.71 8.50
CA GLY A 83 11.64 18.80 7.32
C GLY A 83 11.31 17.40 6.79
N GLY A 84 10.02 17.04 6.65
CA GLY A 84 9.61 15.69 6.23
C GLY A 84 10.31 15.25 4.95
N GLU A 85 11.14 14.21 5.05
CA GLU A 85 12.08 13.84 3.99
C GLU A 85 11.32 13.12 2.86
N ARG A 86 11.06 13.88 1.79
CA ARG A 86 10.84 13.34 0.44
C ARG A 86 12.03 12.43 0.11
N LEU A 87 11.77 11.23 -0.41
CA LEU A 87 12.85 10.30 -0.73
C LEU A 87 13.71 10.89 -1.86
N SER A 88 15.04 10.84 -1.74
CA SER A 88 15.93 11.13 -2.88
C SER A 88 15.73 10.09 -3.98
N SER A 89 15.90 10.52 -5.23
CA SER A 89 15.84 9.63 -6.41
C SER A 89 16.76 8.40 -6.29
N GLU A 90 17.92 8.56 -5.65
CA GLU A 90 18.89 7.48 -5.45
C GLU A 90 18.42 6.45 -4.40
N GLU A 91 17.76 6.93 -3.35
CA GLU A 91 17.21 6.07 -2.29
C GLU A 91 16.03 5.25 -2.81
N LEU A 92 15.14 5.89 -3.59
CA LEU A 92 14.04 5.18 -4.23
C LEU A 92 14.56 4.07 -5.16
N ARG A 93 15.60 4.38 -5.95
CA ARG A 93 16.23 3.41 -6.86
C ARG A 93 16.78 2.20 -6.11
N ARG A 94 17.38 2.40 -4.94
CA ARG A 94 17.89 1.32 -4.10
C ARG A 94 16.77 0.46 -3.55
N GLN A 95 15.75 1.07 -2.94
CA GLN A 95 14.61 0.36 -2.36
C GLN A 95 13.86 -0.48 -3.40
N VAL A 96 13.65 0.05 -4.61
CA VAL A 96 13.01 -0.70 -5.70
C VAL A 96 13.84 -1.90 -6.11
N THR A 97 15.17 -1.77 -6.13
CA THR A 97 16.07 -2.89 -6.47
C THR A 97 15.95 -4.02 -5.44
N GLU A 98 15.96 -3.68 -4.15
CA GLU A 98 15.83 -4.65 -3.06
C GLU A 98 14.45 -5.32 -3.07
N LEU A 99 13.39 -4.54 -3.29
CA LEU A 99 12.02 -5.06 -3.40
C LEU A 99 11.86 -6.03 -4.58
N LEU A 100 12.44 -5.71 -5.75
CA LEU A 100 12.34 -6.56 -6.93
C LEU A 100 13.08 -7.89 -6.75
N LEU A 101 14.27 -7.85 -6.13
CA LEU A 101 15.04 -9.05 -5.82
C LEU A 101 14.32 -9.95 -4.80
N GLU A 102 13.64 -9.36 -3.82
CA GLU A 102 12.83 -10.09 -2.85
C GLU A 102 11.57 -10.69 -3.49
N ALA A 103 10.84 -9.90 -4.29
CA ALA A 103 9.58 -10.32 -4.89
C ALA A 103 9.76 -11.40 -5.97
N SER A 104 10.85 -11.35 -6.75
CA SER A 104 11.13 -12.36 -7.76
C SER A 104 12.63 -12.52 -8.01
N PRO A 105 13.26 -13.57 -7.46
CA PRO A 105 14.68 -13.83 -7.69
C PRO A 105 15.00 -14.28 -9.13
N ALA A 106 13.97 -14.51 -9.97
CA ALA A 106 14.13 -14.87 -11.36
C ALA A 106 14.30 -13.66 -12.31
N LEU A 107 14.11 -12.44 -11.82
CA LEU A 107 14.30 -11.23 -12.61
C LEU A 107 15.78 -11.06 -13.01
N THR A 108 16.02 -10.77 -14.28
CA THR A 108 17.38 -10.49 -14.75
C THR A 108 17.84 -9.08 -14.35
N ALA A 109 19.15 -8.88 -14.22
CA ALA A 109 19.72 -7.58 -13.87
C ALA A 109 19.29 -6.45 -14.84
N ALA A 110 19.13 -6.76 -16.13
CA ALA A 110 18.66 -5.80 -17.14
C ALA A 110 17.20 -5.40 -16.93
N GLU A 111 16.33 -6.33 -16.53
CA GLU A 111 14.94 -6.04 -16.21
C GLU A 111 14.81 -5.19 -14.96
N ILE A 112 15.59 -5.51 -13.91
CA ILE A 112 15.60 -4.75 -12.66
C ILE A 112 16.01 -3.28 -12.91
N VAL A 113 17.06 -3.06 -13.70
CA VAL A 113 17.50 -1.71 -14.06
C VAL A 113 16.39 -0.95 -14.81
N THR A 114 15.72 -1.61 -15.75
CA THR A 114 14.65 -1.01 -16.57
C THR A 114 13.44 -0.62 -15.72
N ILE A 115 13.01 -1.51 -14.82
CA ILE A 115 11.84 -1.26 -13.94
C ILE A 115 12.15 -0.13 -12.97
N ARG A 116 13.33 -0.17 -12.35
CA ARG A 116 13.78 0.86 -11.42
C ARG A 116 13.82 2.25 -12.05
N ASP A 117 14.36 2.35 -13.26
CA ASP A 117 14.50 3.63 -13.94
C ASP A 117 13.14 4.25 -14.29
N ARG A 118 12.22 3.42 -14.81
CA ARG A 118 10.83 3.83 -15.07
C ARG A 118 10.11 4.26 -13.81
N PHE A 119 10.30 3.54 -12.71
CA PHE A 119 9.65 3.86 -11.44
C PHE A 119 10.20 5.15 -10.82
N ALA A 120 11.51 5.39 -10.91
CA ALA A 120 12.13 6.63 -10.45
C ALA A 120 11.61 7.85 -11.24
N HIS A 121 11.52 7.73 -12.58
CA HIS A 121 10.95 8.78 -13.42
C HIS A 121 9.47 9.03 -13.09
N PHE A 122 8.69 7.97 -12.85
CA PHE A 122 7.29 8.11 -12.44
C PHE A 122 7.17 8.85 -11.10
N ALA A 123 7.99 8.51 -10.11
CA ALA A 123 7.96 9.16 -8.81
C ALA A 123 8.40 10.64 -8.88
N ASP A 124 9.32 10.98 -9.77
CA ASP A 124 9.72 12.37 -10.03
C ASP A 124 8.56 13.20 -10.61
N GLU A 125 7.91 12.70 -11.67
CA GLU A 125 6.76 13.35 -12.32
C GLU A 125 5.59 13.61 -11.35
N HIS A 126 5.43 12.73 -10.35
CA HIS A 126 4.41 12.85 -9.32
C HIS A 126 4.86 13.65 -8.08
N GLY A 127 6.08 14.20 -8.08
CA GLY A 127 6.62 15.03 -7.00
C GLY A 127 6.92 14.26 -5.71
N TRP A 128 7.08 12.93 -5.79
CA TRP A 128 7.40 12.08 -4.63
C TRP A 128 8.88 12.13 -4.27
N LEU A 129 9.71 12.59 -5.20
CA LEU A 129 11.15 12.70 -5.03
C LEU A 129 11.58 14.12 -4.68
N ASP A 130 12.65 14.24 -3.90
CA ASP A 130 13.42 15.48 -3.77
C ASP A 130 14.37 15.55 -4.98
N SER A 131 14.29 16.65 -5.74
CA SER A 131 15.09 16.93 -6.95
C SER A 131 16.41 17.58 -6.59
#